data_AF-A0A1G1QCK7-F1
#
_entry.id   AF-A0A1G1QCK7-F1
#
_cell.length_a   1.000
_cell.length_b   1.000
_cell.length_c   1.000
_cell.angle_alpha   90.00
_cell.angle_beta   90.00
_cell.angle_gamma   90.00
#
_symmetry.space_group_name_H-M   'P 1'
#
loop_
_entity.id
_entity.type
_entity.pdbx_description
1 polymer ?
#
loop_
_entity_poly.entity_id
_entity_poly.type
_entity_poly.pdbx_seq_one_letter_code
_entity_poly.pdbx_strand_id
1 'polypeptide(L)' 'MKQYDDLKATYLYCNSCGSSMPVRERLLLILPDGYLFEYNCSSCGGLLGDKRTRLKNEDKLLLR' A
#
# COMPACT_ATOMS: atom_id res chain seq x y z
N MET A 1 -23.70 -11.04 0.75
CA MET A 1 -22.79 -10.33 -0.18
C MET A 1 -21.40 -10.30 0.44
N LYS A 2 -20.35 -10.76 -0.26
CA LYS A 2 -18.97 -10.61 0.21
C LYS A 2 -18.52 -9.17 -0.09
N GLN A 3 -18.18 -8.42 0.94
CA GLN A 3 -17.55 -7.12 0.78
C GLN A 3 -16.06 -7.34 0.49
N TYR A 4 -15.47 -6.55 -0.41
CA TYR A 4 -14.06 -6.66 -0.75
C TYR A 4 -13.20 -6.40 0.50
N ASP A 5 -12.24 -7.27 0.79
CA ASP A 5 -11.44 -7.22 2.02
C ASP A 5 -10.52 -6.00 2.10
N ASP A 6 -9.85 -5.65 1.01
CA ASP A 6 -8.86 -4.58 0.97
C ASP A 6 -8.80 -3.93 -0.42
N LEU A 7 -8.99 -2.61 -0.49
CA LEU A 7 -8.81 -1.85 -1.73
C LEU A 7 -7.33 -1.52 -1.94
N LYS A 8 -6.80 -1.77 -3.13
CA LYS A 8 -5.41 -1.46 -3.51
C LYS A 8 -5.40 -0.57 -4.73
N ALA A 9 -4.50 0.42 -4.74
CA ALA A 9 -4.28 1.24 -5.92
C ALA A 9 -3.51 0.44 -6.97
N THR A 10 -4.03 0.39 -8.20
CA THR A 10 -3.34 -0.22 -9.35
C THR A 10 -2.58 0.83 -10.17
N TYR A 11 -3.10 2.06 -10.23
CA TYR A 11 -2.53 3.19 -10.95
C TYR A 11 -2.59 4.46 -10.09
N LEU A 12 -1.54 5.27 -10.15
CA LEU A 12 -1.49 6.61 -9.55
C LEU A 12 -0.76 7.57 -10.49
N TYR A 13 -1.07 8.87 -10.38
CA TYR A 13 -0.35 9.88 -11.15
C TYR A 13 1.09 10.01 -10.65
N CYS A 14 2.05 9.92 -11.56
CA CYS A 14 3.47 10.10 -11.27
C CYS A 14 3.94 11.45 -11.81
N ASN A 15 4.40 12.34 -10.93
CA ASN A 15 4.96 13.64 -11.34
C ASN A 15 6.23 13.50 -12.20
N SER A 16 7.03 12.46 -11.95
CA SER A 16 8.31 12.23 -12.61
C SER A 16 8.14 11.65 -14.01
N CYS A 17 7.09 10.83 -14.20
CA CYS A 17 6.73 10.29 -15.52
C CYS A 17 5.71 11.15 -16.28
N GLY A 18 5.05 12.09 -15.60
CA GLY A 18 4.06 12.99 -16.18
C GLY A 18 2.71 12.36 -16.52
N SER A 19 2.41 11.14 -16.05
CA SER A 19 1.18 10.44 -16.40
C SER A 19 0.72 9.45 -15.31
N SER A 20 -0.47 8.86 -15.50
CA SER A 20 -0.97 7.78 -14.66
C SER A 20 -0.14 6.52 -14.89
N MET A 21 0.57 6.08 -13.85
CA MET A 21 1.52 4.97 -13.93
C MET A 21 1.08 3.81 -13.05
N PRO A 22 1.36 2.56 -13.46
CA PRO A 22 1.08 1.39 -12.64
C PRO A 22 1.96 1.43 -11.38
N VAL A 23 1.40 1.06 -10.24
CA VAL A 23 2.11 1.11 -8.95
C VAL A 23 2.31 -0.27 -8.33
N ARG A 24 3.38 -0.41 -7.54
CA ARG A 24 3.62 -1.57 -6.67
C ARG A 24 3.41 -1.15 -5.22
N GLU A 25 2.60 -1.91 -4.51
CA GLU A 25 2.44 -1.79 -3.06
C GLU A 25 3.61 -2.48 -2.37
N ARG A 26 4.24 -1.80 -1.41
CA ARG A 26 5.32 -2.35 -0.58
C ARG A 26 5.02 -2.06 0.89
N LEU A 27 5.19 -3.06 1.75
CA LEU A 27 5.10 -2.86 3.19
C LEU A 27 6.27 -2.00 3.64
N LEU A 28 5.95 -0.83 4.20
CA LEU A 28 6.92 0.13 4.70
C LEU A 28 7.18 -0.11 6.20
N LEU A 29 6.11 -0.20 7.00
CA LEU A 29 6.21 -0.37 8.46
C LEU A 29 5.09 -1.28 9.00
N ILE A 30 5.43 -2.09 9.99
CA ILE A 30 4.47 -2.75 10.88
C ILE A 30 4.25 -1.84 12.09
N LEU A 31 3.00 -1.50 12.36
CA LEU A 31 2.58 -0.64 13.47
C LEU A 31 1.79 -1.49 14.50
N PRO A 32 1.67 -1.03 15.76
CA PRO A 32 0.89 -1.75 16.78
C PRO A 32 -0.60 -1.91 16.45
N ASP A 33 -1.14 -1.04 15.59
CA ASP A 33 -2.55 -0.98 15.20
C ASP A 33 -2.80 -1.36 13.72
N GLY A 34 -1.73 -1.61 12.95
CA GLY A 34 -1.86 -1.79 11.51
C GLY A 34 -0.56 -1.97 10.75
N TYR A 35 -0.67 -1.78 9.44
CA TYR A 35 0.46 -1.75 8.53
C TYR A 35 0.43 -0.47 7.72
N LEU A 36 1.61 0.09 7.50
CA LEU A 36 1.83 1.18 6.56
C LEU A 36 2.47 0.60 5.30
N PHE A 37 1.81 0.80 4.18
CA PHE A 37 2.30 0.48 2.86
C PHE A 37 2.62 1.75 2.10
N GLU A 38 3.59 1.67 1.20
CA GLU A 38 3.88 2.69 0.20
C GLU A 38 3.53 2.17 -1.20
N TYR A 39 3.14 3.09 -2.08
CA TYR A 39 2.95 2.86 -3.50
C TYR A 39 4.09 3.48 -4.28
N ASN A 40 4.86 2.64 -4.96
CA ASN A 40 5.96 3.09 -5.80
C ASN A 40 5.60 2.95 -7.28
N CYS A 41 5.96 3.95 -8.07
CA CYS A 41 5.83 3.91 -9.53
C CYS A 41 6.59 2.70 -10.07
N SER A 42 5.94 1.86 -10.87
CA SER A 42 6.58 0.67 -11.42
C SER A 42 7.66 0.98 -12.46
N SER A 43 7.61 2.19 -13.04
CA SER A 43 8.53 2.66 -14.08
C SER A 43 9.75 3.39 -13.48
N CYS A 44 9.53 4.49 -12.76
CA CYS A 44 10.64 5.30 -12.22
C CYS A 44 11.01 4.98 -10.76
N GLY A 45 10.22 4.18 -10.05
CA GLY A 45 10.44 3.86 -8.64
C GLY A 45 10.04 4.97 -7.65
N GLY A 46 9.52 6.10 -8.13
CA GLY A 46 9.12 7.21 -7.27
C GLY A 46 7.96 6.87 -6.33
N LEU A 47 8.00 7.40 -5.10
CA LEU A 47 6.95 7.29 -4.11
C LEU A 47 5.72 8.10 -4.55
N LEU A 48 4.59 7.44 -4.78
CA LEU A 48 3.36 8.07 -5.28
C LEU A 48 2.25 8.18 -4.24
N GLY A 49 2.35 7.45 -3.13
CA GLY A 49 1.40 7.55 -2.03
C GLY A 49 1.63 6.48 -0.97
N ASP A 50 0.82 6.53 0.07
CA ASP A 50 0.81 5.55 1.16
C ASP A 50 -0.60 5.01 1.41
N LYS A 51 -0.66 3.82 2.02
CA LYS A 51 -1.89 3.19 2.49
C LYS A 51 -1.68 2.64 3.89
N ARG A 52 -2.62 2.96 4.77
CA ARG A 52 -2.72 2.32 6.09
C ARG A 52 -3.83 1.27 6.08
N THR A 53 -3.54 0.09 6.62
CA THR A 53 -4.56 -0.92 6.91
C THR A 53 -4.48 -1.35 8.36
N ARG A 54 -5.58 -1.86 8.91
CA ARG A 54 -5.67 -2.33 10.30
C ARG A 54 -5.14 -3.74 10.41
N LEU A 55 -4.57 -4.09 11.57
CA LEU A 55 -4.16 -5.46 11.86
C LEU A 55 -5.37 -6.39 11.83
N LYS A 56 -5.23 -7.50 11.09
CA LYS A 56 -6.17 -8.62 11.15
C LYS A 56 -5.88 -9.44 12.41
N ASN A 57 -6.88 -10.15 12.92
CA ASN A 57 -6.72 -10.92 14.16
C ASN A 57 -5.65 -12.01 14.04
N GLU A 58 -5.50 -12.59 12.85
CA GLU A 58 -4.46 -13.58 12.50
C GLU A 58 -3.03 -13.02 12.61
N ASP A 59 -2.88 -11.72 12.36
CA ASP A 59 -1.58 -11.04 12.32
C ASP A 59 -1.09 -10.57 13.70
N LYS A 60 -1.93 -10.60 14.74
CA LYS A 60 -1.58 -10.15 16.10
C LYS A 60 -0.40 -10.92 16.71
N LEU A 61 -0.06 -12.07 16.16
CA LEU A 61 1.10 -12.87 16.56
C LEU A 61 2.44 -12.25 16.14
N LEU A 62 2.46 -11.33 15.16
CA LEU A 62 3.68 -10.68 14.68
C LEU A 62 4.25 -9.62 15.64
N LEU A 63 3.46 -9.21 16.64
CA LEU A 63 3.79 -8.13 17.60
C LEU A 63 4.01 -8.62 19.04
N ARG A 64 4.11 -9.93 19.23
CA ARG A 64 4.19 -10.56 20.55
C ARG A 64 5.61 -10.95 20.94
#